data_AF-A0A948AZB1-F1
#
_entry.id   AF-A0A948AZB1-F1
#
_cell.length_a   1.000
_cell.length_b   1.000
_cell.length_c   1.000
_cell.angle_alpha   90.00
_cell.angle_beta   90.00
_cell.angle_gamma   90.00
#
_symmetry.space_group_name_H-M   'P 1'
#
loop_
_entity.id
_entity.type
_entity.pdbx_description
1 polymer ?
#
loop_
_entity_poly.entity_id
_entity_poly.type
_entity_poly.pdbx_seq_one_letter_code
_entity_poly.pdbx_strand_id
1 'polypeptide(L)'
;MSNVSPADRLRREQEWSTFRRLFRYSRPYLSRLLLGALCGILFAGSMAGLLVALKGVFGRIFNPEAISWSRTLFFVGLLMAFALVRGVGHFASTYFIEWVGNRVVMDLRVQVFNHLQDLSLLFFTRARTGELISRTTNDTAMIERAVSTVLADLIREPFTLAAMVGFVFWLDFRLALISMVLFPVCIIPVALFGRRVRRFTREGQQQLADMVSVLQENTGGARVVRAFGMEEIERGRFNQTARGVFNRLMRVVRSRAAMDPIMVFISVLGLGLVLVYARWTRMGVEDLFAFAAALVALYDPAKKISRIHISIQQSSAAADRIFEVLDTPITVRNTPEAIPFAEPVRSVALRTCPLPTTMSPSCGVSG
;
A
#
# COMPACT_ATOMS: atom_id res chain seq x y z
N MET A 1 12.05 18.15 -16.07
CA MET A 1 11.05 17.20 -16.63
C MET A 1 11.82 16.15 -17.42
N SER A 2 11.96 14.94 -16.88
CA SER A 2 12.84 13.89 -17.43
C SER A 2 12.17 13.14 -18.59
N ASN A 3 12.91 12.94 -19.68
CA ASN A 3 12.56 12.05 -20.80
C ASN A 3 12.08 10.69 -20.29
N VAL A 4 10.79 10.42 -20.41
CA VAL A 4 10.20 9.12 -20.07
C VAL A 4 10.25 8.21 -21.30
N SER A 5 10.85 7.03 -21.15
CA SER A 5 10.93 6.05 -22.23
C SER A 5 9.53 5.62 -22.71
N PRO A 6 9.36 5.22 -23.99
CA PRO A 6 8.07 4.73 -24.50
C PRO A 6 7.50 3.55 -23.68
N ALA A 7 8.37 2.66 -23.17
CA ALA A 7 7.99 1.53 -22.34
C ALA A 7 7.41 1.97 -20.98
N ASP A 8 7.97 3.02 -20.37
CA ASP A 8 7.46 3.58 -19.11
C ASP A 8 6.14 4.35 -19.29
N ARG A 9 5.81 4.78 -20.52
CA ARG A 9 4.51 5.36 -20.85
C ARG A 9 3.43 4.29 -20.94
N LEU A 10 3.67 3.24 -21.72
CA LEU A 10 2.74 2.12 -21.88
C LEU A 10 2.42 1.47 -20.52
N ARG A 11 3.45 1.27 -19.69
CA ARG A 11 3.27 0.72 -18.35
C ARG A 11 2.39 1.59 -17.46
N ARG A 12 2.54 2.93 -17.51
CA ARG A 12 1.69 3.86 -16.75
C ARG A 12 0.25 3.90 -17.26
N GLU A 13 0.04 3.76 -18.56
CA GLU A 13 -1.31 3.67 -19.14
C GLU A 13 -2.02 2.39 -18.72
N GLN A 14 -1.30 1.27 -18.72
CA GLN A 14 -1.80 -0.01 -18.21
C GLN A 14 -2.14 0.09 -16.71
N GLU A 15 -1.22 0.62 -15.90
CA GLU A 15 -1.44 0.83 -14.46
C GLU A 15 -2.70 1.68 -14.18
N TRP A 16 -2.91 2.74 -14.97
CA TRP A 16 -4.09 3.60 -14.85
C TRP A 16 -5.39 2.91 -15.25
N SER A 17 -5.38 2.11 -16.32
CA SER A 17 -6.55 1.36 -16.79
C SER A 17 -7.03 0.35 -15.75
N THR A 18 -6.09 -0.34 -15.11
CA THR A 18 -6.33 -1.33 -14.06
C THR A 18 -6.84 -0.66 -12.78
N PHE A 19 -6.24 0.46 -12.39
CA PHE A 19 -6.72 1.26 -11.27
C PHE A 19 -8.15 1.77 -11.50
N ARG A 20 -8.46 2.23 -12.72
CA ARG A 20 -9.82 2.68 -13.09
C ARG A 20 -10.83 1.54 -13.02
N ARG A 21 -10.47 0.33 -13.44
CA ARG A 21 -11.31 -0.87 -13.29
C ARG A 21 -11.54 -1.17 -11.82
N LEU A 22 -10.49 -1.18 -10.99
CA LEU A 22 -10.58 -1.42 -9.56
C LEU A 22 -11.47 -0.37 -8.86
N PHE A 23 -11.34 0.90 -9.22
CA PHE A 23 -12.17 1.99 -8.69
C PHE A 23 -13.66 1.83 -9.05
N ARG A 24 -13.99 1.12 -10.14
CA ARG A 24 -15.38 0.79 -10.48
C ARG A 24 -16.03 -0.12 -9.45
N TYR A 25 -15.26 -1.04 -8.84
CA TYR A 25 -15.74 -1.90 -7.74
C TYR A 25 -16.01 -1.11 -6.46
N SER A 26 -15.33 0.02 -6.24
CA SER A 26 -15.62 0.89 -5.09
C SER A 26 -16.84 1.79 -5.26
N ARG A 27 -17.39 1.96 -6.48
CA ARG A 27 -18.54 2.84 -6.75
C ARG A 27 -19.77 2.57 -5.88
N PRO A 28 -20.20 1.31 -5.65
CA PRO A 28 -21.35 1.03 -4.79
C PRO A 28 -21.17 1.48 -3.33
N TYR A 29 -19.92 1.69 -2.90
CA TYR A 29 -19.54 1.99 -1.52
C TYR A 29 -19.01 3.42 -1.33
N LEU A 30 -19.25 4.31 -2.30
CA LEU A 30 -18.80 5.71 -2.27
C LEU A 30 -19.30 6.47 -1.03
N SER A 31 -20.50 6.18 -0.52
CA SER A 31 -21.03 6.84 0.67
C SER A 31 -20.16 6.61 1.91
N ARG A 32 -19.68 5.37 2.11
CA ARG A 32 -18.77 5.02 3.21
C ARG A 32 -17.38 5.58 2.99
N LEU A 33 -16.90 5.61 1.74
CA LEU A 33 -15.62 6.21 1.40
C LEU A 33 -15.62 7.73 1.63
N LEU A 34 -16.71 8.42 1.27
CA LEU A 34 -16.91 9.85 1.55
C LEU A 34 -17.00 10.11 3.06
N LEU A 35 -17.74 9.28 3.81
CA LEU A 35 -17.80 9.38 5.27
C LEU A 35 -16.43 9.19 5.91
N GLY A 36 -15.68 8.19 5.46
CA GLY A 36 -14.29 7.96 5.91
C GLY A 36 -13.35 9.11 5.56
N ALA A 37 -13.52 9.74 4.40
CA ALA A 37 -12.77 10.93 4.00
C ALA A 37 -13.11 12.15 4.87
N LEU A 38 -14.39 12.39 5.16
CA LEU A 38 -14.84 13.45 6.07
C LEU A 38 -14.27 13.25 7.48
N CYS A 39 -14.31 12.03 8.02
CA CYS A 39 -13.64 11.70 9.28
C CYS A 39 -12.12 11.92 9.21
N GLY A 40 -11.50 11.65 8.06
CA GLY A 40 -10.09 11.91 7.80
C GLY A 40 -9.74 13.41 7.81
N ILE A 41 -10.62 14.26 7.28
CA ILE A 41 -10.49 15.72 7.34
C ILE A 41 -10.64 16.21 8.79
N LEU A 42 -11.61 15.66 9.55
CA LEU A 42 -11.75 15.96 10.98
C LEU A 42 -10.51 15.55 11.78
N PHE A 43 -9.91 14.40 11.46
CA PHE A 43 -8.62 13.97 12.02
C PHE A 43 -7.49 14.95 11.68
N ALA A 44 -7.39 15.39 10.43
CA ALA A 44 -6.37 16.35 10.00
C ALA A 44 -6.53 17.71 10.72
N GLY A 45 -7.76 18.24 10.77
CA GLY A 45 -8.07 19.50 11.45
C GLY A 45 -7.86 19.44 12.96
N SER A 46 -8.23 18.34 13.61
CA SER A 46 -8.00 18.15 15.06
C SER A 46 -6.52 18.08 15.43
N MET A 47 -5.63 17.66 14.52
CA MET A 47 -4.18 17.76 14.75
C MET A 47 -3.73 19.22 14.89
N ALA A 48 -4.17 20.09 13.97
CA ALA A 48 -3.85 21.51 14.04
C ALA A 48 -4.50 22.15 15.28
N GLY A 49 -5.76 21.81 15.56
CA GLY A 49 -6.48 22.24 16.75
C GLY A 49 -5.78 21.85 18.06
N LEU A 50 -5.22 20.64 18.13
CA LEU A 50 -4.43 20.17 19.27
C LEU A 50 -3.19 21.04 19.49
N LEU A 51 -2.47 21.40 18.41
CA LEU A 51 -1.31 22.29 18.50
C LEU A 51 -1.68 23.72 18.89
N VAL A 52 -2.83 24.23 18.42
CA VAL A 52 -3.39 25.52 18.88
C VAL A 52 -3.71 25.49 20.37
N ALA A 53 -4.37 24.43 20.84
CA ALA A 53 -4.69 24.27 22.26
C ALA A 53 -3.41 24.18 23.10
N LEU A 54 -2.42 23.42 22.63
CA LEU A 54 -1.12 23.26 23.28
C LEU A 54 -0.35 24.60 23.36
N LYS A 55 -0.31 25.38 22.27
CA LYS A 55 0.21 26.76 22.28
C LYS A 55 -0.50 27.60 23.35
N GLY A 56 -1.82 27.53 23.40
CA GLY A 56 -2.63 28.24 24.38
C GLY A 56 -2.32 27.86 25.84
N VAL A 57 -2.08 26.58 26.11
CA VAL A 57 -1.65 26.12 27.44
C VAL A 57 -0.24 26.63 27.77
N PHE A 58 0.72 26.47 26.85
CA PHE A 58 2.11 26.89 27.11
C PHE A 58 2.27 28.39 27.34
N GLY A 59 1.62 29.23 26.54
CA GLY A 59 1.70 30.69 26.71
C GLY A 59 1.15 31.15 28.05
N ARG A 60 0.30 30.34 28.69
CA ARG A 60 -0.28 30.61 30.01
C ARG A 60 0.59 30.04 31.13
N ILE A 61 1.13 28.84 31.00
CA ILE A 61 2.02 28.26 32.02
C ILE A 61 3.28 29.12 32.21
N PHE A 62 3.85 29.64 31.12
CA PHE A 62 5.11 30.39 31.16
C PHE A 62 4.95 31.91 31.38
N ASN A 63 3.72 32.44 31.37
CA ASN A 63 3.41 33.83 31.78
C ASN A 63 2.33 33.84 32.89
N PRO A 64 2.69 33.50 34.13
CA PRO A 64 1.75 33.29 35.23
C PRO A 64 1.05 34.55 35.75
N GLU A 65 1.54 35.75 35.42
CA GLU A 65 0.98 37.03 35.91
C GLU A 65 -0.43 37.36 35.36
N ALA A 66 -0.95 36.58 34.41
CA ALA A 66 -2.16 36.93 33.66
C ALA A 66 -3.43 36.08 33.94
N ILE A 67 -3.49 35.22 34.97
CA ILE A 67 -4.40 34.04 34.86
C ILE A 67 -5.36 33.79 36.04
N SER A 68 -6.65 33.71 35.69
CA SER A 68 -7.70 33.02 36.45
C SER A 68 -7.69 31.52 36.15
N TRP A 69 -7.76 30.67 37.19
CA TRP A 69 -7.64 29.20 37.08
C TRP A 69 -8.62 28.58 36.05
N SER A 70 -9.78 29.21 35.89
CA SER A 70 -10.83 28.86 34.92
C SER A 70 -10.36 28.81 33.46
N ARG A 71 -9.47 29.71 33.02
CA ARG A 71 -9.01 29.76 31.63
C ARG A 71 -8.03 28.63 31.31
N THR A 72 -7.18 28.25 32.26
CA THR A 72 -6.26 27.12 32.05
C THR A 72 -7.04 25.81 31.97
N LEU A 73 -8.03 25.61 32.84
CA LEU A 73 -8.93 24.46 32.76
C LEU A 73 -9.69 24.40 31.43
N PHE A 74 -10.09 25.54 30.87
CA PHE A 74 -10.70 25.60 29.54
C PHE A 74 -9.77 25.09 28.43
N PHE A 75 -8.50 25.53 28.37
CA PHE A 75 -7.57 25.07 27.34
C PHE A 75 -7.15 23.60 27.52
N VAL A 76 -7.06 23.12 28.77
CA VAL A 76 -6.87 21.69 29.05
C VAL A 76 -8.08 20.87 28.58
N GLY A 77 -9.30 21.35 28.85
CA GLY A 77 -10.53 20.75 28.33
C GLY A 77 -10.58 20.73 26.80
N LEU A 78 -10.15 21.81 26.16
CA LEU A 78 -10.04 21.91 24.70
C LEU A 78 -9.01 20.93 24.13
N LEU A 79 -7.86 20.78 24.79
CA LEU A 79 -6.83 19.80 24.42
C LEU A 79 -7.39 18.38 24.48
N MET A 80 -8.12 18.05 25.56
CA MET A 80 -8.78 16.76 25.71
C MET A 80 -9.87 16.54 24.64
N ALA A 81 -10.67 17.57 24.34
CA ALA A 81 -11.69 17.52 23.30
C ALA A 81 -11.07 17.27 21.92
N PHE A 82 -10.00 17.98 21.55
CA PHE A 82 -9.29 17.73 20.29
C PHE A 82 -8.64 16.36 20.25
N ALA A 83 -8.06 15.87 21.36
CA ALA A 83 -7.52 14.52 21.44
C ALA A 83 -8.62 13.46 21.22
N LEU A 84 -9.80 13.65 21.79
CA LEU A 84 -10.96 12.77 21.59
C LEU A 84 -11.45 12.80 20.14
N VAL A 85 -11.67 13.99 19.57
CA VAL A 85 -12.08 14.16 18.16
C VAL A 85 -11.05 13.54 17.22
N ARG A 86 -9.76 13.71 17.51
CA ARG A 86 -8.67 13.08 16.76
C ARG A 86 -8.74 11.56 16.82
N GLY A 87 -8.92 10.98 18.01
CA GLY A 87 -9.04 9.53 18.20
C GLY A 87 -10.23 8.95 17.44
N VAL A 88 -11.41 9.56 17.62
CA VAL A 88 -12.65 9.14 16.95
C VAL A 88 -12.56 9.33 15.44
N GLY A 89 -12.04 10.47 14.97
CA GLY A 89 -11.84 10.75 13.55
C GLY A 89 -10.86 9.78 12.90
N HIS A 90 -9.75 9.47 13.58
CA HIS A 90 -8.80 8.46 13.12
C HIS A 90 -9.44 7.07 13.00
N PHE A 91 -10.12 6.64 14.06
CA PHE A 91 -10.79 5.34 14.10
C PHE A 91 -11.85 5.23 13.02
N ALA A 92 -12.78 6.19 12.94
CA ALA A 92 -13.87 6.18 11.97
C ALA A 92 -13.36 6.24 10.53
N SER A 93 -12.37 7.10 10.24
CA SER A 93 -11.75 7.19 8.91
C SER A 93 -11.12 5.86 8.51
N THR A 94 -10.33 5.27 9.40
CA THR A 94 -9.66 3.98 9.16
C THR A 94 -10.69 2.87 8.97
N TYR A 95 -11.66 2.75 9.86
CA TYR A 95 -12.69 1.73 9.81
C TYR A 95 -13.51 1.80 8.51
N PHE A 96 -14.04 2.97 8.13
CA PHE A 96 -14.86 3.08 6.93
C PHE A 96 -14.06 2.80 5.66
N ILE A 97 -12.83 3.31 5.56
CA ILE A 97 -12.02 3.11 4.35
C ILE A 97 -11.55 1.66 4.25
N GLU A 98 -11.06 1.06 5.34
CA GLU A 98 -10.66 -0.35 5.35
C GLU A 98 -11.85 -1.29 5.14
N TRP A 99 -13.04 -0.94 5.65
CA TRP A 99 -14.25 -1.72 5.36
C TRP A 99 -14.57 -1.74 3.86
N VAL A 100 -14.47 -0.58 3.18
CA VAL A 100 -14.67 -0.50 1.72
C VAL A 100 -13.63 -1.34 0.99
N GLY A 101 -12.35 -1.24 1.39
CA GLY A 101 -11.28 -2.03 0.78
C GLY A 101 -11.51 -3.53 0.91
N ASN A 102 -11.85 -4.01 2.11
CA ASN A 102 -12.19 -5.40 2.35
C ASN A 102 -13.42 -5.86 1.56
N ARG A 103 -14.44 -5.00 1.43
CA ARG A 103 -15.66 -5.33 0.67
C ARG A 103 -15.37 -5.46 -0.82
N VAL A 104 -14.59 -4.56 -1.40
CA VAL A 104 -14.15 -4.62 -2.80
C VAL A 104 -13.38 -5.91 -3.08
N VAL A 105 -12.48 -6.30 -2.17
CA VAL A 105 -11.70 -7.55 -2.30
C VAL A 105 -12.60 -8.78 -2.21
N MET A 106 -13.59 -8.75 -1.30
CA MET A 106 -14.58 -9.82 -1.19
C MET A 106 -15.35 -10.00 -2.52
N ASP A 107 -15.84 -8.90 -3.11
CA ASP A 107 -16.56 -8.93 -4.39
C ASP A 107 -15.66 -9.46 -5.52
N LEU A 108 -14.39 -9.04 -5.56
CA LEU A 108 -13.41 -9.56 -6.51
C LEU A 108 -13.17 -11.06 -6.34
N ARG A 109 -12.99 -11.55 -5.09
CA ARG A 109 -12.80 -12.97 -4.81
C ARG A 109 -14.00 -13.80 -5.26
N VAL A 110 -15.21 -13.34 -4.98
CA VAL A 110 -16.45 -13.99 -5.41
C VAL A 110 -16.54 -14.01 -6.93
N GLN A 111 -16.25 -12.89 -7.59
CA GLN A 111 -16.32 -12.82 -9.05
C GLN A 111 -15.28 -13.72 -9.73
N VAL A 112 -14.03 -13.74 -9.23
CA VAL A 112 -12.98 -14.64 -9.72
C VAL A 112 -13.42 -16.09 -9.53
N PHE A 113 -13.92 -16.44 -8.35
CA PHE A 113 -14.38 -17.79 -8.08
C PHE A 113 -15.52 -18.22 -9.01
N ASN A 114 -16.55 -17.38 -9.18
CA ASN A 114 -17.66 -17.67 -10.09
C ASN A 114 -17.18 -17.80 -11.53
N HIS A 115 -16.31 -16.91 -11.99
CA HIS A 115 -15.74 -16.99 -13.34
C HIS A 115 -14.95 -18.28 -13.56
N LEU A 116 -14.19 -18.75 -12.56
CA LEU A 116 -13.50 -20.04 -12.64
C LEU A 116 -14.47 -21.21 -12.78
N GLN A 117 -15.67 -21.16 -12.19
CA GLN A 117 -16.69 -22.20 -12.36
C GLN A 117 -17.29 -22.23 -13.77
N ASP A 118 -17.30 -21.09 -14.46
CA ASP A 118 -17.82 -20.99 -15.83
C ASP A 118 -16.78 -21.41 -16.90
N LEU A 119 -15.50 -21.53 -16.54
CA LEU A 119 -14.44 -21.90 -17.48
C LEU A 119 -14.49 -23.38 -17.87
N SER A 120 -14.19 -23.67 -19.13
CA SER A 120 -14.18 -25.04 -19.65
C SER A 120 -13.08 -25.91 -19.01
N LEU A 121 -13.29 -27.24 -18.98
CA LEU A 121 -12.29 -28.19 -18.48
C LEU A 121 -10.95 -28.08 -19.22
N LEU A 122 -10.98 -27.71 -20.52
CA LEU A 122 -9.78 -27.49 -21.34
C LEU A 122 -8.87 -26.40 -20.76
N PHE A 123 -9.45 -25.36 -20.14
CA PHE A 123 -8.69 -24.34 -19.45
C PHE A 123 -7.90 -24.94 -18.28
N PHE A 124 -8.55 -25.77 -17.45
CA PHE A 124 -7.92 -26.43 -16.31
C PHE A 124 -6.86 -27.47 -16.70
N THR A 125 -6.94 -28.04 -17.91
CA THR A 125 -5.88 -28.93 -18.43
C THR A 125 -4.61 -28.14 -18.81
N ARG A 126 -4.73 -26.87 -19.16
CA ARG A 126 -3.61 -26.00 -19.56
C ARG A 126 -3.08 -25.14 -18.42
N ALA A 127 -3.96 -24.72 -17.51
CA ALA A 127 -3.61 -23.89 -16.38
C ALA A 127 -3.01 -24.71 -15.25
N ARG A 128 -2.03 -24.14 -14.53
CA ARG A 128 -1.51 -24.75 -13.30
C ARG A 128 -2.46 -24.43 -12.16
N THR A 129 -3.12 -25.43 -11.58
CA THR A 129 -4.08 -25.23 -10.47
C THR A 129 -3.49 -24.43 -9.31
N GLY A 130 -2.22 -24.68 -8.96
CA GLY A 130 -1.54 -23.92 -7.91
C GLY A 130 -1.34 -22.42 -8.24
N GLU A 131 -1.20 -22.08 -9.52
CA GLU A 131 -1.13 -20.69 -9.97
C GLU A 131 -2.49 -19.99 -9.81
N LEU A 132 -3.58 -20.65 -10.19
CA LEU A 132 -4.95 -20.11 -10.02
C LEU A 132 -5.29 -19.90 -8.54
N ILE A 133 -4.91 -20.83 -7.67
CA ILE A 133 -5.08 -20.70 -6.21
C ILE A 133 -4.26 -19.50 -5.71
N SER A 134 -3.01 -19.36 -6.14
CA SER A 134 -2.15 -18.23 -5.75
C SER A 134 -2.71 -16.89 -6.23
N ARG A 135 -3.18 -16.78 -7.48
CA ARG A 135 -3.84 -15.57 -8.00
C ARG A 135 -5.10 -15.23 -7.19
N THR A 136 -5.90 -16.23 -6.84
CA THR A 136 -7.14 -16.02 -6.08
C THR A 136 -6.89 -15.64 -4.63
N THR A 137 -5.82 -16.14 -4.01
CA THR A 137 -5.52 -15.92 -2.58
C THR A 137 -4.49 -14.81 -2.36
N ASN A 138 -3.28 -14.96 -2.90
CA ASN A 138 -2.15 -14.05 -2.68
C ASN A 138 -2.32 -12.72 -3.43
N ASP A 139 -2.73 -12.75 -4.70
CA ASP A 139 -2.88 -11.49 -5.46
C ASP A 139 -4.07 -10.68 -4.93
N THR A 140 -5.18 -11.32 -4.54
CA THR A 140 -6.30 -10.60 -3.92
C THR A 140 -5.93 -10.05 -2.55
N ALA A 141 -5.14 -10.77 -1.74
CA ALA A 141 -4.63 -10.26 -0.46
C ALA A 141 -3.63 -9.10 -0.65
N MET A 142 -2.86 -9.10 -1.75
CA MET A 142 -1.97 -7.99 -2.10
C MET A 142 -2.78 -6.74 -2.49
N ILE A 143 -3.87 -6.91 -3.24
CA ILE A 143 -4.84 -5.84 -3.51
C ILE A 143 -5.48 -5.36 -2.22
N GLU A 144 -5.90 -6.26 -1.33
CA GLU A 144 -6.50 -5.92 -0.04
C GLU A 144 -5.63 -4.98 0.80
N ARG A 145 -4.37 -5.36 1.02
CA ARG A 145 -3.43 -4.52 1.77
C ARG A 145 -3.25 -3.14 1.13
N ALA A 146 -3.23 -3.09 -0.20
CA ALA A 146 -3.09 -1.83 -0.90
C ALA A 146 -4.37 -0.99 -0.82
N VAL A 147 -5.53 -1.56 -1.10
CA VAL A 147 -6.80 -0.81 -1.11
C VAL A 147 -7.20 -0.40 0.30
N SER A 148 -7.03 -1.24 1.31
CA SER A 148 -7.46 -0.92 2.68
C SER A 148 -6.54 0.12 3.33
N THR A 149 -5.21 -0.11 3.32
CA THR A 149 -4.27 0.74 4.04
C THR A 149 -3.80 1.95 3.22
N VAL A 150 -3.50 1.77 1.93
CA VAL A 150 -2.92 2.84 1.10
C VAL A 150 -3.98 3.85 0.71
N LEU A 151 -5.22 3.43 0.48
CA LEU A 151 -6.31 4.35 0.19
C LEU A 151 -6.64 5.23 1.40
N ALA A 152 -6.59 4.66 2.61
CA ALA A 152 -6.77 5.41 3.84
C ALA A 152 -5.69 6.49 3.99
N ASP A 153 -4.42 6.13 3.76
CA ASP A 153 -3.32 7.09 3.80
C ASP A 153 -3.40 8.11 2.64
N LEU A 154 -3.78 7.70 1.42
CA LEU A 154 -3.92 8.57 0.26
C LEU A 154 -5.02 9.62 0.45
N ILE A 155 -6.08 9.28 1.18
CA ILE A 155 -7.15 10.22 1.50
C ILE A 155 -6.73 11.10 2.67
N ARG A 156 -6.25 10.53 3.78
CA ARG A 156 -6.02 11.26 5.04
C ARG A 156 -4.74 12.09 5.07
N GLU A 157 -3.63 11.54 4.59
CA GLU A 157 -2.32 12.14 4.78
C GLU A 157 -2.12 13.44 3.99
N PRO A 158 -2.67 13.62 2.77
CA PRO A 158 -2.61 14.92 2.10
C PRO A 158 -3.32 16.03 2.87
N PHE A 159 -4.50 15.76 3.45
CA PHE A 159 -5.19 16.74 4.29
C PHE A 159 -4.41 17.02 5.58
N THR A 160 -3.83 16.00 6.20
CA THR A 160 -3.00 16.15 7.41
C THR A 160 -1.76 16.99 7.11
N LEU A 161 -1.08 16.70 6.00
CA LEU A 161 0.07 17.46 5.54
C LEU A 161 -0.32 18.92 5.26
N ALA A 162 -1.41 19.15 4.52
CA ALA A 162 -1.91 20.48 4.22
C ALA A 162 -2.28 21.28 5.49
N ALA A 163 -2.93 20.63 6.46
CA ALA A 163 -3.27 21.25 7.74
C ALA A 163 -2.03 21.65 8.54
N MET A 164 -1.00 20.79 8.58
CA MET A 164 0.26 21.10 9.26
C MET A 164 1.06 22.19 8.55
N VAL A 165 1.16 22.14 7.22
CA VAL A 165 1.79 23.22 6.44
C VAL A 165 1.06 24.54 6.68
N GLY A 166 -0.27 24.55 6.54
CA GLY A 166 -1.08 25.74 6.80
C GLY A 166 -0.90 26.28 8.22
N PHE A 167 -0.82 25.40 9.22
CA PHE A 167 -0.59 25.78 10.62
C PHE A 167 0.77 26.46 10.83
N VAL A 168 1.84 25.92 10.24
CA VAL A 168 3.19 26.48 10.32
C VAL A 168 3.27 27.85 9.64
N PHE A 169 2.62 28.01 8.47
CA PHE A 169 2.51 29.31 7.80
C PHE A 169 1.67 30.33 8.58
N TRP A 170 0.65 29.88 9.30
CA TRP A 170 -0.18 30.73 10.14
C TRP A 170 0.57 31.23 11.40
N LEU A 171 1.48 30.44 11.96
CA LEU A 171 2.31 30.83 13.10
C LEU A 171 3.33 31.92 12.74
N ASP A 172 4.20 31.65 11.77
CA ASP A 172 5.19 32.62 11.29
C ASP A 172 5.53 32.32 9.82
N PHE A 173 5.11 33.22 8.93
CA PHE A 173 5.31 33.07 7.49
C PHE A 173 6.79 33.02 7.08
N ARG A 174 7.66 33.81 7.72
CA ARG A 174 9.09 33.89 7.37
C ARG A 174 9.81 32.62 7.83
N LEU A 175 9.54 32.18 9.06
CA LEU A 175 10.11 30.94 9.59
C LEU A 175 9.59 29.71 8.83
N ALA A 176 8.32 29.70 8.42
CA ALA A 176 7.74 28.65 7.59
C ALA A 176 8.49 28.53 6.24
N LEU A 177 8.80 29.66 5.60
CA LEU A 177 9.50 29.67 4.31
C LEU A 177 10.95 29.16 4.44
N ILE A 178 11.65 29.55 5.52
CA ILE A 178 12.97 28.99 5.85
C ILE A 178 12.85 27.48 6.11
N SER A 179 11.83 27.06 6.85
CA SER A 179 11.62 25.66 7.21
C SER A 179 11.21 24.79 6.02
N MET A 180 10.62 25.36 4.97
CA MET A 180 10.35 24.63 3.74
C MET A 180 11.62 24.14 3.05
N VAL A 181 12.79 24.75 3.31
CA VAL A 181 14.08 24.26 2.83
C VAL A 181 14.51 22.97 3.56
N LEU A 182 14.07 22.75 4.81
CA LEU A 182 14.32 21.49 5.54
C LEU A 182 13.52 20.32 4.93
N PHE A 183 12.37 20.59 4.31
CA PHE A 183 11.51 19.55 3.73
C PHE A 183 12.20 18.71 2.63
N PRO A 184 12.82 19.28 1.58
CA PRO A 184 13.59 18.50 0.62
C PRO A 184 14.79 17.80 1.26
N VAL A 185 15.45 18.42 2.25
CA VAL A 185 16.57 17.80 3.00
C VAL A 185 16.11 16.53 3.73
N CYS A 186 14.87 16.50 4.26
CA CYS A 186 14.26 15.30 4.83
C CYS A 186 13.85 14.27 3.77
N ILE A 187 13.28 14.70 2.64
CA ILE A 187 12.76 13.79 1.60
C ILE A 187 13.90 13.08 0.84
N ILE A 188 15.02 13.75 0.58
CA ILE A 188 16.12 13.20 -0.22
C ILE A 188 16.66 11.88 0.37
N PRO A 189 17.06 11.80 1.66
CA PRO A 189 17.46 10.54 2.28
C PRO A 189 16.36 9.49 2.21
N VAL A 190 15.11 9.87 2.46
CA VAL A 190 13.97 8.95 2.41
C VAL A 190 13.83 8.31 1.02
N ALA A 191 13.91 9.11 -0.03
CA ALA A 191 13.83 8.64 -1.41
C ALA A 191 15.04 7.78 -1.79
N LEU A 192 16.26 8.20 -1.44
CA LEU A 192 17.51 7.48 -1.77
C LEU A 192 17.59 6.12 -1.06
N PHE A 193 17.40 6.09 0.25
CA PHE A 193 17.42 4.86 1.03
C PHE A 193 16.20 3.98 0.73
N GLY A 194 15.03 4.57 0.46
CA GLY A 194 13.86 3.83 -0.02
C GLY A 194 14.13 3.08 -1.33
N ARG A 195 14.80 3.72 -2.30
CA ARG A 195 15.24 3.06 -3.54
C ARG A 195 16.23 1.92 -3.29
N ARG A 196 17.20 2.11 -2.39
CA ARG A 196 18.16 1.06 -1.99
C ARG A 196 17.46 -0.13 -1.34
N VAL A 197 16.56 0.13 -0.38
CA VAL A 197 15.73 -0.90 0.25
C VAL A 197 14.98 -1.70 -0.81
N ARG A 198 14.30 -1.02 -1.76
CA ARG A 198 13.56 -1.70 -2.84
C ARG A 198 14.46 -2.59 -3.69
N ARG A 199 15.64 -2.08 -4.09
CA ARG A 199 16.61 -2.84 -4.87
C ARG A 199 17.08 -4.09 -4.11
N PHE A 200 17.53 -3.94 -2.88
CA PHE A 200 18.06 -5.06 -2.08
C PHE A 200 16.98 -6.06 -1.68
N THR A 201 15.74 -5.62 -1.46
CA THR A 201 14.60 -6.53 -1.27
C THR A 201 14.37 -7.38 -2.52
N ARG A 202 14.38 -6.79 -3.71
CA ARG A 202 14.23 -7.55 -4.97
C ARG A 202 15.36 -8.56 -5.18
N GLU A 203 16.61 -8.13 -4.96
CA GLU A 203 17.77 -9.02 -5.05
C GLU A 203 17.73 -10.15 -4.00
N GLY A 204 17.22 -9.86 -2.79
CA GLY A 204 17.03 -10.85 -1.73
C GLY A 204 15.93 -11.88 -2.06
N GLN A 205 14.84 -11.44 -2.70
CA GLN A 205 13.79 -12.35 -3.18
C GLN A 205 14.30 -13.29 -4.28
N GLN A 206 15.18 -12.81 -5.18
CA GLN A 206 15.82 -13.68 -6.18
C GLN A 206 16.68 -14.76 -5.52
N GLN A 207 17.54 -14.37 -4.58
CA GLN A 207 18.37 -15.31 -3.81
C GLN A 207 17.52 -16.32 -3.01
N LEU A 208 16.36 -15.89 -2.52
CA LEU A 208 15.44 -16.76 -1.81
C LEU A 208 14.84 -17.81 -2.76
N ALA A 209 14.47 -17.42 -3.98
CA ALA A 209 14.00 -18.36 -5.00
C ALA A 209 15.08 -19.39 -5.39
N ASP A 210 16.33 -18.96 -5.50
CA ASP A 210 17.46 -19.86 -5.76
C ASP A 210 17.65 -20.86 -4.60
N MET A 211 17.57 -20.39 -3.35
CA MET A 211 17.64 -21.24 -2.15
C MET A 211 16.49 -22.26 -2.09
N VAL A 212 15.26 -21.84 -2.41
CA VAL A 212 14.08 -22.72 -2.49
C VAL A 212 14.26 -23.76 -3.60
N SER A 213 14.87 -23.39 -4.72
CA SER A 213 15.13 -24.33 -5.83
C SER A 213 16.10 -25.44 -5.40
N VAL A 214 17.19 -25.11 -4.69
CA VAL A 214 18.12 -26.10 -4.12
C VAL A 214 17.39 -27.02 -3.13
N LEU A 215 16.53 -26.46 -2.29
CA LEU A 215 15.74 -27.26 -1.34
C LEU A 215 14.79 -28.24 -2.05
N GLN A 216 14.12 -27.78 -3.11
CA GLN A 216 13.21 -28.60 -3.90
C GLN A 216 13.95 -29.72 -4.64
N GLU A 217 15.10 -29.41 -5.24
CA GLU A 217 15.98 -30.38 -5.93
C GLU A 217 16.46 -31.47 -4.96
N ASN A 218 16.96 -31.08 -3.79
CA ASN A 218 17.49 -32.01 -2.80
C ASN A 218 16.38 -32.86 -2.14
N THR A 219 15.21 -32.28 -1.89
CA THR A 219 14.06 -33.02 -1.32
C THR A 219 13.48 -34.01 -2.35
N GLY A 220 13.32 -33.60 -3.61
CA GLY A 220 12.85 -34.49 -4.68
C GLY A 220 13.88 -35.56 -5.07
N GLY A 221 15.17 -35.21 -4.99
CA GLY A 221 16.31 -36.05 -5.32
C GLY A 221 16.94 -36.80 -4.13
N ALA A 222 16.27 -36.84 -2.98
CA ALA A 222 16.87 -37.35 -1.73
C ALA A 222 17.47 -38.77 -1.85
N ARG A 223 16.86 -39.63 -2.68
CA ARG A 223 17.41 -40.97 -2.98
C ARG A 223 18.74 -40.91 -3.73
N VAL A 224 18.89 -40.00 -4.69
CA VAL A 224 20.12 -39.82 -5.47
C VAL A 224 21.21 -39.26 -4.56
N VAL A 225 20.90 -38.24 -3.77
CA VAL A 225 21.87 -37.61 -2.85
C VAL A 225 22.45 -38.64 -1.87
N ARG A 226 21.58 -39.49 -1.27
CA ARG A 226 22.02 -40.56 -0.36
C ARG A 226 22.76 -41.70 -1.07
N ALA A 227 22.34 -42.07 -2.28
CA ALA A 227 22.98 -43.14 -3.04
C ALA A 227 24.44 -42.80 -3.42
N PHE A 228 24.74 -41.51 -3.63
CA PHE A 228 26.07 -41.02 -3.97
C PHE A 228 26.83 -40.42 -2.77
N GLY A 229 26.28 -40.44 -1.55
CA GLY A 229 26.94 -39.88 -0.35
C GLY A 229 27.25 -38.38 -0.44
N MET A 230 26.40 -37.60 -1.12
CA MET A 230 26.63 -36.18 -1.41
C MET A 230 26.04 -35.22 -0.37
N GLU A 231 25.63 -35.71 0.80
CA GLU A 231 24.90 -34.91 1.80
C GLU A 231 25.68 -33.66 2.23
N GLU A 232 26.99 -33.77 2.46
CA GLU A 232 27.83 -32.63 2.87
C GLU A 232 28.02 -31.60 1.74
N ILE A 233 28.09 -32.05 0.48
CA ILE A 233 28.20 -31.16 -0.68
C ILE A 233 26.92 -30.33 -0.81
N GLU A 234 25.76 -30.98 -0.72
CA GLU A 234 24.47 -30.32 -0.82
C GLU A 234 24.18 -29.43 0.41
N ARG A 235 24.63 -29.82 1.62
CA ARG A 235 24.63 -28.93 2.80
C ARG A 235 25.45 -27.67 2.55
N GLY A 236 26.64 -27.81 1.94
CA GLY A 236 27.48 -26.69 1.53
C GLY A 236 26.79 -25.75 0.54
N ARG A 237 26.17 -26.32 -0.51
CA ARG A 237 25.40 -25.57 -1.52
C ARG A 237 24.23 -24.81 -0.91
N PHE A 238 23.45 -25.44 -0.03
CA PHE A 238 22.37 -24.79 0.70
C PHE A 238 22.88 -23.67 1.63
N ASN A 239 23.96 -23.90 2.36
CA ASN A 239 24.58 -22.88 3.21
C ASN A 239 25.04 -21.66 2.39
N GLN A 240 25.55 -21.86 1.18
CA GLN A 240 25.97 -20.77 0.30
C GLN A 240 24.79 -19.91 -0.16
N THR A 241 23.70 -20.52 -0.60
CA THR A 241 22.49 -19.79 -1.02
C THR A 241 21.82 -19.09 0.18
N ALA A 242 21.74 -19.75 1.34
CA ALA A 242 21.24 -19.15 2.58
C ALA A 242 22.05 -17.93 3.03
N ARG A 243 23.40 -17.99 2.97
CA ARG A 243 24.27 -16.83 3.23
C ARG A 243 24.02 -15.70 2.23
N GLY A 244 23.77 -16.04 0.96
CA GLY A 244 23.41 -15.06 -0.07
C GLY A 244 22.12 -14.31 0.26
N VAL A 245 21.08 -15.01 0.70
CA VAL A 245 19.83 -14.42 1.20
C VAL A 245 20.11 -13.50 2.40
N PHE A 246 20.83 -14.00 3.41
CA PHE A 246 21.16 -13.23 4.61
C PHE A 246 21.90 -11.93 4.28
N ASN A 247 22.90 -11.98 3.40
CA ASN A 247 23.67 -10.80 3.00
C ASN A 247 22.80 -9.74 2.32
N ARG A 248 21.83 -10.13 1.49
CA ARG A 248 20.89 -9.18 0.87
C ARG A 248 19.92 -8.60 1.89
N LEU A 249 19.39 -9.41 2.79
CA LEU A 249 18.54 -8.95 3.89
C LEU A 249 19.29 -7.96 4.80
N MET A 250 20.56 -8.21 5.11
CA MET A 250 21.35 -7.30 5.94
C MET A 250 21.60 -5.94 5.26
N ARG A 251 21.69 -5.90 3.92
CA ARG A 251 21.73 -4.62 3.17
C ARG A 251 20.41 -3.85 3.26
N VAL A 252 19.28 -4.55 3.29
CA VAL A 252 17.96 -3.93 3.56
C VAL A 252 17.93 -3.36 4.97
N VAL A 253 18.33 -4.14 5.97
CA VAL A 253 18.37 -3.71 7.38
C VAL A 253 19.28 -2.51 7.55
N ARG A 254 20.52 -2.55 7.03
CA ARG A 254 21.47 -1.42 7.07
C ARG A 254 20.88 -0.16 6.43
N SER A 255 20.17 -0.30 5.32
CA SER A 255 19.54 0.84 4.65
C SER A 255 18.38 1.43 5.45
N ARG A 256 17.59 0.61 6.15
CA ARG A 256 16.50 1.07 7.04
C ARG A 256 17.04 1.68 8.32
N ALA A 257 17.97 1.01 8.99
CA ALA A 257 18.55 1.43 10.26
C ALA A 257 19.34 2.74 10.13
N ALA A 258 19.92 3.04 8.96
CA ALA A 258 20.56 4.32 8.71
C ALA A 258 19.57 5.51 8.60
N MET A 259 18.29 5.26 8.32
CA MET A 259 17.31 6.35 8.14
C MET A 259 17.03 7.08 9.43
N ASP A 260 16.79 6.36 10.53
CA ASP A 260 16.41 6.94 11.81
C ASP A 260 17.45 7.95 12.35
N PRO A 261 18.76 7.63 12.45
CA PRO A 261 19.75 8.59 12.93
C PRO A 261 19.92 9.80 12.00
N ILE A 262 19.83 9.60 10.67
CA ILE A 262 19.88 10.72 9.71
C ILE A 262 18.70 11.66 9.93
N MET A 263 17.50 11.10 10.13
CA MET A 263 16.30 11.91 10.36
C MET A 263 16.34 12.63 11.71
N VAL A 264 16.82 11.99 12.77
CA VAL A 264 17.02 12.63 14.08
C VAL A 264 18.01 13.80 13.95
N PHE A 265 19.14 13.60 13.27
CA PHE A 265 20.12 14.66 13.06
C PHE A 265 19.54 15.85 12.29
N ILE A 266 18.80 15.62 11.20
CA ILE A 266 18.12 16.68 10.44
C ILE A 266 17.07 17.39 11.31
N SER A 267 16.34 16.64 12.16
CA SER A 267 15.32 17.20 13.04
C SER A 267 15.94 18.12 14.10
N VAL A 268 17.06 17.71 14.71
CA VAL A 268 17.80 18.52 15.69
C VAL A 268 18.43 19.75 15.03
N LEU A 269 18.98 19.61 13.82
CA LEU A 269 19.46 20.76 13.04
C LEU A 269 18.33 21.75 12.74
N GLY A 270 17.17 21.26 12.31
CA GLY A 270 15.99 22.08 12.07
C GLY A 270 15.52 22.80 13.33
N LEU A 271 15.46 22.10 14.46
CA LEU A 271 15.14 22.69 15.76
C LEU A 271 16.16 23.76 16.18
N GLY A 272 17.46 23.51 15.96
CA GLY A 272 18.51 24.49 16.23
C GLY A 272 18.34 25.78 15.40
N LEU A 273 18.00 25.66 14.12
CA LEU A 273 17.69 26.82 13.26
C LEU A 273 16.47 27.59 13.77
N VAL A 274 15.41 26.88 14.16
CA VAL A 274 14.21 27.48 14.75
C VAL A 274 14.54 28.23 16.04
N LEU A 275 15.40 27.68 16.91
CA LEU A 275 15.84 28.33 18.14
C LEU A 275 16.64 29.61 17.90
N VAL A 276 17.58 29.58 16.95
CA VAL A 276 18.38 30.77 16.56
C VAL A 276 17.46 31.85 16.02
N TYR A 277 16.51 31.48 15.15
CA TYR A 277 15.53 32.41 14.60
C TYR A 277 14.64 32.99 15.72
N ALA A 278 14.09 32.14 16.59
CA ALA A 278 13.25 32.56 17.70
C ALA A 278 13.98 33.54 18.63
N ARG A 279 15.27 33.32 18.90
CA ARG A 279 16.10 34.24 19.70
C ARG A 279 16.32 35.58 18.99
N TRP A 280 16.49 35.56 17.67
CA TRP A 280 16.70 36.76 16.86
C TRP A 280 15.42 37.61 16.75
N THR A 281 14.27 36.99 16.53
CA THR A 281 12.97 37.67 16.40
C THR A 281 12.24 37.90 17.72
N ARG A 282 12.79 37.41 18.84
CA ARG A 282 12.17 37.42 20.17
C ARG A 282 10.79 36.74 20.17
N MET A 283 10.69 35.62 19.46
CA MET A 283 9.49 34.80 19.38
C MET A 283 9.09 34.27 20.77
N GLY A 284 7.79 34.23 21.05
CA GLY A 284 7.24 33.68 22.28
C GLY A 284 7.59 32.20 22.45
N VAL A 285 7.75 31.76 23.70
CA VAL A 285 8.12 30.36 24.02
C VAL A 285 7.04 29.40 23.54
N GLU A 286 5.78 29.80 23.62
CA GLU A 286 4.62 29.05 23.14
C GLU A 286 4.60 28.87 21.61
N ASP A 287 5.02 29.89 20.86
CA ASP A 287 5.12 29.85 19.40
C ASP A 287 6.26 28.93 18.97
N LEU A 288 7.41 29.05 19.65
CA LEU A 288 8.56 28.19 19.45
C LEU A 288 8.20 26.71 19.64
N PHE A 289 7.54 26.35 20.75
CA PHE A 289 7.14 24.97 21.01
C PHE A 289 6.08 24.48 20.02
N ALA A 290 5.07 25.30 19.70
CA ALA A 290 4.03 24.93 18.74
C ALA A 290 4.61 24.71 17.34
N PHE A 291 5.54 25.56 16.92
CA PHE A 291 6.22 25.45 15.63
C PHE A 291 7.12 24.20 15.57
N ALA A 292 7.93 23.96 16.60
CA ALA A 292 8.77 22.77 16.71
C ALA A 292 7.93 21.48 16.67
N ALA A 293 6.83 21.43 17.43
CA ALA A 293 5.91 20.30 17.44
C ALA A 293 5.26 20.07 16.06
N ALA A 294 4.87 21.14 15.37
CA ALA A 294 4.31 21.07 14.03
C ALA A 294 5.31 20.51 13.00
N LEU A 295 6.59 20.94 13.04
CA LEU A 295 7.63 20.40 12.16
C LEU A 295 7.84 18.91 12.35
N VAL A 296 7.89 18.44 13.60
CA VAL A 296 8.00 17.01 13.90
C VAL A 296 6.76 16.26 13.42
N ALA A 297 5.57 16.79 13.66
CA ALA A 297 4.31 16.21 13.20
C ALA A 297 4.18 16.12 11.67
N LEU A 298 4.86 17.00 10.93
CA LEU A 298 4.86 17.02 9.46
C LEU A 298 5.59 15.81 8.85
N TYR A 299 6.51 15.19 9.59
CA TYR A 299 7.36 14.11 9.08
C TYR A 299 6.58 12.85 8.70
N ASP A 300 5.68 12.40 9.58
CA ASP A 300 4.94 11.15 9.37
C ASP A 300 4.04 11.19 8.13
N PRO A 301 3.18 12.21 7.93
CA PRO A 301 2.38 12.34 6.72
C PRO A 301 3.24 12.40 5.45
N ALA A 302 4.33 13.16 5.46
CA ALA A 302 5.24 13.27 4.33
C ALA A 302 5.88 11.90 3.98
N LYS A 303 6.33 11.16 4.99
CA LYS A 303 6.91 9.82 4.84
C LYS A 303 5.90 8.82 4.29
N LYS A 304 4.65 8.85 4.75
CA LYS A 304 3.58 7.98 4.27
C LYS A 304 3.27 8.27 2.81
N ILE A 305 3.06 9.53 2.44
CA ILE A 305 2.79 9.96 1.06
C ILE A 305 3.91 9.48 0.11
N SER A 306 5.18 9.61 0.52
CA SER A 306 6.32 9.16 -0.29
C SER A 306 6.31 7.65 -0.57
N ARG A 307 5.61 6.83 0.23
CA ARG A 307 5.54 5.37 0.04
C ARG A 307 4.34 4.92 -0.77
N ILE A 308 3.31 5.74 -0.90
CA ILE A 308 2.06 5.40 -1.61
C ILE A 308 2.32 4.89 -3.04
N HIS A 309 3.21 5.56 -3.79
CA HIS A 309 3.54 5.18 -5.16
C HIS A 309 4.05 3.73 -5.29
N ILE A 310 4.78 3.22 -4.29
CA ILE A 310 5.30 1.85 -4.29
C ILE A 310 4.14 0.86 -4.19
N SER A 311 3.21 1.12 -3.26
CA SER A 311 2.08 0.24 -3.04
C SER A 311 1.09 0.26 -4.21
N ILE A 312 0.88 1.42 -4.86
CA ILE A 312 0.06 1.52 -6.08
C ILE A 312 0.65 0.66 -7.21
N GLN A 313 1.96 0.73 -7.45
CA GLN A 313 2.61 -0.10 -8.47
C GLN A 313 2.45 -1.60 -8.19
N GLN A 314 2.59 -1.97 -6.92
CA GLN A 314 2.47 -3.34 -6.45
C GLN A 314 1.05 -3.87 -6.65
N SER A 315 0.04 -3.11 -6.22
CA SER A 315 -1.36 -3.53 -6.34
C SER A 315 -1.85 -3.57 -7.78
N SER A 316 -1.38 -2.66 -8.64
CA SER A 316 -1.70 -2.69 -10.05
C SER A 316 -1.25 -4.00 -10.69
N ALA A 317 -0.01 -4.43 -10.45
CA ALA A 317 0.49 -5.67 -11.04
C ALA A 317 -0.27 -6.92 -10.55
N ALA A 318 -0.76 -6.92 -9.30
CA ALA A 318 -1.61 -7.99 -8.77
C ALA A 318 -3.02 -7.95 -9.40
N ALA A 319 -3.59 -6.75 -9.55
CA ALA A 319 -4.87 -6.55 -10.21
C ALA A 319 -4.83 -6.92 -11.69
N ASP A 320 -3.73 -6.65 -12.40
CA ASP A 320 -3.53 -7.08 -13.80
C ASP A 320 -3.69 -8.60 -13.93
N ARG A 321 -2.99 -9.37 -13.08
CA ARG A 321 -3.06 -10.85 -13.10
C ARG A 321 -4.44 -11.41 -12.77
N ILE A 322 -5.20 -10.72 -11.92
CA ILE A 322 -6.58 -11.09 -11.60
C ILE A 322 -7.52 -10.77 -12.76
N PHE A 323 -7.36 -9.59 -13.37
CA PHE A 323 -8.15 -9.21 -14.52
C PHE A 323 -7.84 -10.06 -15.76
N GLU A 324 -6.60 -10.51 -15.95
CA GLU A 324 -6.26 -11.53 -16.96
C GLU A 324 -7.10 -12.81 -16.81
N VAL A 325 -7.32 -13.27 -15.57
CA VAL A 325 -8.17 -14.44 -15.30
C VAL A 325 -9.62 -14.10 -15.61
N LEU A 326 -10.14 -12.96 -15.13
CA LEU A 326 -11.52 -12.54 -15.35
C LEU A 326 -11.85 -12.21 -16.81
N ASP A 327 -10.86 -11.83 -17.60
CA ASP A 327 -11.00 -11.51 -19.02
C ASP A 327 -10.79 -12.75 -19.90
N THR A 328 -10.54 -13.92 -19.32
CA THR A 328 -10.44 -15.18 -20.07
C THR A 328 -11.81 -15.53 -20.66
N PRO A 329 -11.92 -15.80 -21.98
CA PRO A 329 -13.21 -16.07 -22.60
C PRO A 329 -13.78 -17.41 -22.13
N ILE A 330 -15.05 -17.40 -21.73
CA ILE A 330 -15.85 -18.60 -21.47
C ILE A 330 -16.19 -19.26 -22.82
N THR A 331 -15.54 -20.37 -23.13
CA THR A 331 -15.66 -21.09 -24.42
C THR A 331 -16.86 -22.03 -24.50
N VAL A 332 -17.39 -22.49 -23.37
CA VAL A 332 -18.56 -23.36 -23.31
C VAL A 332 -19.71 -22.56 -22.73
N ARG A 333 -20.72 -22.26 -23.54
CA ARG A 333 -21.94 -21.57 -23.12
C ARG A 333 -23.15 -22.33 -23.64
N ASN A 334 -24.22 -22.33 -22.87
CA ASN A 334 -25.52 -22.76 -23.37
C ASN A 334 -25.95 -21.81 -24.50
N THR A 335 -26.54 -22.37 -25.55
CA THR A 335 -27.20 -21.58 -26.58
C THR A 335 -28.44 -20.90 -25.98
N PRO A 336 -28.89 -19.74 -26.51
CA PRO A 336 -30.12 -19.10 -26.06
C PRO A 336 -31.36 -19.99 -26.17
N GLU A 337 -31.30 -20.96 -27.09
CA GLU A 337 -32.36 -21.94 -27.39
C GLU A 337 -32.17 -23.26 -26.65
N ALA A 338 -31.28 -23.33 -25.66
CA ALA A 338 -31.04 -24.55 -24.91
C ALA A 338 -32.32 -25.03 -24.22
N ILE A 339 -32.74 -26.25 -24.55
CA ILE A 339 -33.91 -26.88 -23.97
C ILE A 339 -33.56 -27.55 -22.62
N PRO A 340 -34.42 -27.44 -21.59
CA PRO A 340 -34.22 -28.14 -20.34
C PRO A 340 -34.36 -29.65 -20.56
N PHE A 341 -33.34 -30.40 -20.16
CA PHE A 341 -33.33 -31.86 -20.28
C PHE A 341 -33.95 -32.47 -19.00
N ALA A 342 -35.20 -32.94 -19.09
CA ALA A 342 -35.98 -33.41 -17.95
C ALA A 342 -36.02 -34.95 -17.78
N GLU A 343 -35.74 -35.70 -18.85
CA GLU A 343 -35.75 -37.17 -18.81
C GLU A 343 -34.34 -37.76 -18.58
N PRO A 344 -34.22 -39.01 -18.07
CA PRO A 344 -32.93 -39.68 -17.97
C PRO A 344 -32.30 -39.94 -19.34
N VAL A 345 -30.97 -39.85 -19.43
CA VAL A 345 -30.23 -40.16 -20.67
C VAL A 345 -30.41 -41.65 -21.01
N ARG A 346 -31.12 -41.94 -22.11
CA ARG A 346 -31.39 -43.33 -22.55
C ARG A 346 -30.34 -43.88 -23.51
N SER A 347 -29.71 -43.03 -24.31
CA SER A 347 -28.66 -43.43 -25.25
C SER A 347 -27.73 -42.25 -25.56
N VAL A 348 -26.47 -42.55 -25.90
CA VAL A 348 -25.46 -41.57 -26.31
C VAL A 348 -24.93 -42.01 -27.67
N ALA A 349 -25.07 -41.17 -28.69
CA ALA A 349 -24.54 -41.42 -30.02
C ALA A 349 -23.40 -40.43 -30.32
N LEU A 350 -22.19 -40.96 -30.52
CA LEU A 350 -21.06 -40.16 -30.99
C LEU A 350 -21.02 -40.23 -32.52
N ARG A 351 -21.38 -39.13 -33.18
CA ARG A 351 -21.12 -38.98 -34.62
C ARG A 351 -19.73 -38.40 -34.78
N THR A 352 -18.95 -38.92 -35.72
CA THR A 352 -17.56 -38.53 -35.95
C THR A 352 -17.44 -37.03 -36.22
N CYS A 353 -17.02 -36.29 -35.20
CA CYS A 353 -16.62 -34.90 -35.32
C CYS A 353 -15.11 -34.87 -35.61
N PRO A 354 -14.67 -34.37 -36.77
CA PRO A 354 -13.25 -34.14 -36.99
C PRO A 354 -12.75 -33.12 -35.95
N LEU A 355 -11.74 -33.49 -35.16
CA LEU A 355 -11.07 -32.59 -34.24
C LEU A 355 -10.46 -31.43 -35.06
N PRO A 356 -10.72 -30.15 -34.71
CA PRO A 356 -10.13 -29.05 -35.42
C PRO A 356 -8.63 -29.03 -35.15
N THR A 357 -7.84 -29.31 -36.19
CA THR A 357 -6.37 -29.25 -36.17
C THR A 357 -5.84 -27.83 -36.11
N THR A 358 -6.69 -26.81 -36.22
CA THR A 358 -6.34 -25.38 -36.08
C THR A 358 -7.47 -24.59 -35.43
N MET A 359 -7.13 -23.69 -34.50
CA MET A 359 -8.05 -22.76 -33.83
C MET A 359 -8.83 -21.90 -34.85
N SER A 360 -10.07 -22.30 -35.17
CA SER A 360 -11.06 -21.48 -35.87
C SER A 360 -12.44 -21.76 -35.26
N PRO A 361 -13.16 -20.77 -34.72
CA PRO A 361 -14.44 -20.99 -34.07
C PRO A 361 -15.58 -20.82 -35.06
N SER A 362 -15.95 -21.88 -35.77
CA SER A 362 -17.27 -21.96 -36.43
C SER A 362 -17.60 -23.42 -36.77
N CYS A 363 -18.11 -24.18 -35.81
CA CYS A 363 -18.93 -25.35 -36.13
C CYS A 363 -20.39 -24.93 -36.01
N GLY A 364 -21.03 -24.73 -37.17
CA GLY A 364 -22.49 -24.66 -37.27
C GLY A 364 -23.08 -26.03 -36.97
N VAL A 365 -24.06 -26.05 -36.07
CA VAL A 365 -24.89 -27.23 -35.80
C VAL A 365 -26.01 -27.23 -36.84
N SER A 366 -26.07 -28.27 -37.66
CA SER A 366 -27.21 -28.54 -38.54
C SER A 366 -27.98 -29.75 -38.02
N GLY A 367 -29.26 -29.54 -37.70
CA GLY A 367 -30.33 -30.56 -37.66
C GLY A 367 -30.36 -31.49 -36.47
#